data_AF-A0A2V1D027-F1
#
_entry.id   AF-A0A2V1D027-F1
#
_cell.length_a   1.000
_cell.length_b   1.000
_cell.length_c   1.000
_cell.angle_alpha   90.00
_cell.angle_beta   90.00
_cell.angle_gamma   90.00
#
_symmetry.space_group_name_H-M   'P 1'
#
loop_
_entity.id
_entity.type
_entity.pdbx_description
1 polymer ?
#
loop_
_entity_poly.entity_id
_entity_poly.type
_entity_poly.pdbx_seq_one_letter_code
_entity_poly.pdbx_strand_id
1 'polypeptide(L)'
;HTVVQSSFEKPCEPIEGDRGIFSGFNFKTDAGEAGNIFQFTVRDKQPFWYYCSQPNGDHCQKGMSGVINQNSSSDNTLAAYKEKARDTVTKQPSGDPLVSHGGAIVPSKPL
;
A
#
# COMPACT_ATOMS: atom_id res chain seq x y z
N HIS A 1 9.84 2.53 1.30
CA HIS A 1 8.55 1.80 1.43
C HIS A 1 7.57 2.33 0.41
N THR A 2 6.48 1.61 0.18
CA THR A 2 5.39 2.03 -0.72
C THR A 2 4.04 1.80 -0.08
N VAL A 3 3.03 2.48 -0.59
CA VAL A 3 1.62 2.13 -0.43
C VAL A 3 1.12 1.73 -1.81
N VAL A 4 0.66 0.49 -1.93
CA VAL A 4 0.04 -0.07 -3.14
C VAL A 4 -1.33 -0.59 -2.79
N GLN A 5 -2.36 -0.19 -3.55
CA GLN A 5 -3.69 -0.75 -3.38
C GLN A 5 -3.77 -2.18 -3.92
N SER A 6 -4.39 -3.07 -3.15
CA SER A 6 -4.69 -4.47 -3.50
C SER A 6 -6.17 -4.79 -3.23
N SER A 7 -6.57 -6.04 -3.48
CA SER A 7 -7.82 -6.59 -2.97
C SER A 7 -7.56 -7.52 -1.79
N PHE A 8 -8.61 -7.86 -1.03
CA PHE A 8 -8.47 -8.82 0.08
C PHE A 8 -8.07 -10.22 -0.40
N GLU A 9 -8.52 -10.60 -1.60
CA GLU A 9 -8.31 -11.92 -2.20
C GLU A 9 -6.89 -12.09 -2.74
N LYS A 10 -6.27 -10.98 -3.16
CA LYS A 10 -4.95 -10.96 -3.78
C LYS A 10 -3.99 -10.04 -3.01
N PRO A 11 -3.58 -10.42 -1.79
CA PRO A 11 -2.58 -9.66 -1.06
C PRO A 11 -1.25 -9.65 -1.82
N CYS A 12 -0.49 -8.58 -1.65
CA CYS A 12 0.82 -8.37 -2.30
C CYS A 12 0.77 -8.27 -3.84
N GLU A 13 -0.42 -8.13 -4.41
CA GLU A 13 -0.66 -7.91 -5.84
C GLU A 13 -1.43 -6.59 -6.04
N PRO A 14 -1.01 -5.72 -6.97
CA PRO A 14 -1.72 -4.48 -7.23
C PRO A 14 -3.09 -4.77 -7.84
N ILE A 15 -4.06 -3.90 -7.58
CA ILE A 15 -5.27 -3.86 -8.40
C ILE A 15 -4.87 -3.60 -9.87
N GLU A 16 -5.49 -4.32 -10.80
CA GLU A 16 -5.17 -4.21 -12.22
C GLU A 16 -5.54 -2.84 -12.82
N GLY A 17 -4.60 -2.31 -13.60
CA GLY A 17 -4.69 -1.04 -14.33
C GLY A 17 -4.49 0.20 -13.45
N ASP A 18 -4.67 1.38 -14.05
CA ASP A 18 -4.45 2.69 -13.40
C ASP A 18 -5.55 3.08 -12.39
N ARG A 19 -6.30 2.09 -11.88
CA ARG A 19 -7.41 2.28 -10.93
C ARG A 19 -6.97 2.21 -9.47
N GLY A 20 -5.80 1.62 -9.22
CA GLY A 20 -5.21 1.52 -7.88
C GLY A 20 -4.60 2.84 -7.42
N ILE A 21 -4.01 2.83 -6.22
CA ILE A 21 -3.01 3.83 -5.82
C ILE A 21 -1.64 3.17 -5.75
N PHE A 22 -0.62 3.93 -6.11
CA PHE A 22 0.77 3.58 -5.92
C PHE A 22 1.56 4.82 -5.57
N SER A 23 2.19 4.81 -4.40
CA SER A 23 2.99 5.94 -3.93
C SER A 23 4.33 6.12 -4.66
N GLY A 24 4.83 5.05 -5.29
CA GLY A 24 6.25 4.96 -5.67
C GLY A 24 7.20 4.92 -4.46
N PHE A 25 8.47 4.65 -4.72
CA PHE A 25 9.56 4.64 -3.73
C PHE A 25 10.18 6.04 -3.55
N ASN A 26 9.35 7.08 -3.45
CA ASN A 26 9.78 8.49 -3.47
C ASN A 26 10.21 9.05 -2.09
N PHE A 27 10.15 8.26 -1.02
CA PHE A 27 10.15 8.76 0.37
C PHE A 27 11.22 8.13 1.25
N LYS A 28 12.39 7.78 0.70
CA LYS A 28 13.50 7.27 1.52
C LYS A 28 14.04 8.40 2.40
N THR A 29 14.14 8.15 3.70
CA THR A 29 14.86 8.99 4.67
C THR A 29 15.62 8.08 5.62
N ASP A 30 16.76 8.53 6.15
CA ASP A 30 17.55 7.78 7.13
C ASP A 30 16.99 7.95 8.55
N ALA A 31 16.34 9.08 8.84
CA ALA A 31 15.64 9.36 10.09
C ALA A 31 14.55 10.43 9.88
N GLY A 32 13.56 10.47 10.79
CA GLY A 32 12.47 11.44 10.75
C GLY A 32 11.49 11.22 9.59
N GLU A 33 10.71 12.25 9.28
CA GLU A 33 9.78 12.24 8.15
C GLU A 33 10.46 12.70 6.85
N ALA A 34 10.01 12.17 5.71
CA ALA A 34 10.45 12.65 4.41
C ALA A 34 9.94 14.09 4.15
N GLY A 35 10.72 14.89 3.41
CA GLY A 35 10.32 16.27 3.05
C GLY A 35 9.08 16.35 2.16
N ASN A 36 8.71 15.24 1.50
CA ASN A 36 7.45 15.07 0.80
C ASN A 36 6.70 13.85 1.34
N ILE A 37 5.39 13.83 1.18
CA ILE A 37 4.51 12.72 1.51
C ILE A 37 3.65 12.33 0.30
N PHE A 38 3.16 11.09 0.30
CA PHE A 38 2.11 10.67 -0.62
C PHE A 38 0.74 10.95 0.00
N GLN A 39 -0.08 11.72 -0.71
CA GLN A 39 -1.45 12.04 -0.32
C GLN A 39 -2.42 11.46 -1.34
N PHE A 40 -3.46 10.77 -0.86
CA PHE A 40 -4.58 10.33 -1.68
C PHE A 40 -5.89 10.54 -0.91
N THR A 41 -6.99 10.64 -1.66
CA THR A 41 -8.33 10.84 -1.09
C THR A 41 -9.05 9.51 -0.95
N VAL A 42 -9.48 9.16 0.26
CA VAL A 42 -10.43 8.08 0.50
C VAL A 42 -11.82 8.58 0.11
N ARG A 43 -12.41 8.00 -0.95
CA ARG A 43 -13.63 8.53 -1.58
C ARG A 43 -14.94 7.99 -0.98
N ASP A 44 -14.88 6.83 -0.36
CA ASP A 44 -16.05 6.14 0.16
C ASP A 44 -15.70 5.33 1.42
N LYS A 45 -16.70 4.61 1.96
CA LYS A 45 -16.58 3.80 3.17
C LYS A 45 -16.19 2.34 2.88
N GLN A 46 -15.86 1.99 1.63
CA GLN A 46 -15.50 0.62 1.30
C GLN A 46 -14.11 0.29 1.87
N PRO A 47 -13.87 -0.98 2.25
CA PRO A 47 -12.55 -1.41 2.69
C PRO A 47 -11.50 -1.16 1.62
N PHE A 48 -10.42 -0.48 2.00
CA PHE A 48 -9.29 -0.18 1.14
C PHE A 48 -8.08 -0.97 1.62
N TRP A 49 -7.74 -2.05 0.92
CA TRP A 49 -6.60 -2.90 1.25
C TRP A 49 -5.33 -2.38 0.58
N TYR A 50 -4.23 -2.37 1.33
CA TYR A 50 -2.95 -1.93 0.80
C TYR A 50 -1.76 -2.67 1.40
N TYR A 51 -0.65 -2.64 0.67
CA TYR A 51 0.60 -3.27 1.08
C TYR A 51 1.83 -2.46 0.66
N CYS A 52 2.97 -2.79 1.25
CA CYS A 52 4.27 -2.33 0.78
C CYS A 52 4.84 -3.31 -0.24
N SER A 53 5.02 -2.85 -1.47
CA SER A 53 5.62 -3.60 -2.57
C SER A 53 7.15 -3.67 -2.50
N GLN A 54 7.79 -3.62 -1.33
CA GLN A 54 9.26 -3.79 -1.26
C GLN A 54 9.60 -5.29 -1.29
N PRO A 55 10.17 -5.82 -2.39
CA PRO A 55 10.50 -7.25 -2.46
C PRO A 55 11.72 -7.58 -1.59
N ASN A 56 12.67 -6.65 -1.44
CA ASN A 56 13.83 -6.90 -0.58
C ASN A 56 13.38 -6.95 0.88
N GLY A 57 13.49 -8.12 1.50
CA GLY A 57 13.07 -8.34 2.88
C GLY A 57 11.59 -8.70 3.05
N ASP A 58 10.85 -8.94 1.97
CA ASP A 58 9.48 -9.47 1.97
C ASP A 58 8.49 -8.66 2.82
N HIS A 59 8.46 -7.34 2.61
CA HIS A 59 7.72 -6.44 3.50
C HIS A 59 6.24 -6.80 3.60
N CYS A 60 5.59 -7.09 2.47
CA CYS A 60 4.18 -7.46 2.45
C CYS A 60 3.92 -8.76 3.22
N GLN A 61 4.69 -9.81 2.94
CA GLN A 61 4.57 -11.13 3.54
C GLN A 61 4.93 -11.13 5.03
N LYS A 62 5.80 -10.19 5.46
CA LYS A 62 6.11 -9.91 6.88
C LYS A 62 5.10 -8.97 7.55
N GLY A 63 4.00 -8.65 6.89
CA GLY A 63 2.86 -7.96 7.49
C GLY A 63 2.88 -6.43 7.36
N MET A 64 3.71 -5.87 6.48
CA MET A 64 3.65 -4.46 6.10
C MET A 64 2.48 -4.21 5.13
N SER A 65 1.29 -4.30 5.70
CA SER A 65 0.01 -4.13 5.02
C SER A 65 -1.00 -3.54 5.99
N GLY A 66 -2.07 -2.96 5.43
CA GLY A 66 -3.11 -2.32 6.19
C GLY A 66 -4.43 -2.29 5.44
N VAL A 67 -5.43 -1.77 6.15
CA VAL A 67 -6.78 -1.56 5.63
C VAL A 67 -7.35 -0.26 6.16
N ILE A 68 -7.96 0.53 5.28
CA ILE A 68 -8.79 1.67 5.68
C ILE A 68 -10.25 1.21 5.61
N ASN A 69 -11.09 1.68 6.53
CA ASN A 69 -12.53 1.34 6.58
C ASN A 69 -12.80 -0.17 6.58
N GLN A 70 -12.04 -0.95 7.37
CA GLN A 70 -12.32 -2.39 7.52
C GLN A 70 -13.77 -2.60 7.95
N ASN A 71 -14.48 -3.50 7.27
CA ASN A 71 -15.81 -3.91 7.69
C ASN A 71 -15.71 -4.86 8.91
N SER A 72 -16.08 -4.39 10.09
CA SER A 72 -16.03 -5.17 11.34
C SER A 72 -17.03 -6.31 11.41
N SER A 73 -18.03 -6.34 10.52
CA SER A 73 -19.01 -7.44 10.42
C SER A 73 -18.60 -8.52 9.41
N SER A 74 -17.42 -8.43 8.81
CA SER A 74 -16.90 -9.40 7.85
C SER A 74 -15.69 -10.16 8.41
N ASP A 75 -15.53 -11.41 7.99
CA ASP A 75 -14.31 -12.20 8.26
C ASP A 75 -13.06 -11.66 7.54
N ASN A 76 -13.23 -10.70 6.63
CA ASN A 76 -12.15 -10.01 5.93
C ASN A 76 -11.45 -9.02 6.87
N THR A 77 -10.62 -9.55 7.77
CA THR A 77 -9.85 -8.80 8.76
C THR A 77 -8.42 -8.55 8.30
N LEU A 78 -7.76 -7.53 8.87
CA LEU A 78 -6.33 -7.29 8.66
C LEU A 78 -5.47 -8.50 9.05
N ALA A 79 -5.86 -9.23 10.10
CA ALA A 79 -5.17 -10.46 10.49
C ALA A 79 -5.28 -11.52 9.38
N ALA A 80 -6.48 -11.75 8.85
CA ALA A 80 -6.69 -12.69 7.74
C ALA A 80 -5.96 -12.26 6.47
N TYR A 81 -5.94 -10.96 6.15
CA TYR A 81 -5.16 -10.43 5.02
C TYR A 81 -3.66 -10.69 5.19
N LYS A 82 -3.11 -10.44 6.38
CA LYS A 82 -1.69 -10.69 6.69
C LYS A 82 -1.35 -12.18 6.65
N GLU A 83 -2.25 -13.04 7.08
CA GLU A 83 -2.05 -14.49 6.99
C GLU A 83 -2.00 -14.94 5.52
N LYS A 84 -2.98 -14.51 4.71
CA LYS A 84 -2.98 -14.78 3.26
C LYS A 84 -1.73 -14.26 2.55
N ALA A 85 -1.16 -13.15 3.01
CA ALA A 85 0.02 -12.54 2.40
C ALA A 85 1.29 -13.40 2.53
N ARG A 86 1.42 -14.24 3.57
CA ARG A 86 2.67 -14.92 3.93
C ARG A 86 3.25 -15.76 2.79
N ASP A 87 2.39 -16.48 2.07
CA ASP A 87 2.80 -17.42 1.02
C ASP A 87 2.70 -16.83 -0.40
N THR A 88 2.62 -15.50 -0.51
CA THR A 88 2.53 -14.81 -1.81
C THR A 88 3.88 -14.29 -2.30
N VAL A 89 3.91 -13.91 -3.58
CA VAL A 89 5.02 -13.17 -4.17
C VAL A 89 4.59 -11.73 -4.38
N THR A 90 5.34 -10.80 -3.82
CA THR A 90 5.13 -9.36 -4.01
C THR A 90 5.25 -9.00 -5.50
N LYS A 91 4.18 -8.43 -6.06
CA LYS A 91 4.16 -7.85 -7.42
C LYS A 91 4.34 -6.34 -7.36
N GLN A 92 5.13 -5.80 -8.29
CA GLN A 92 5.26 -4.37 -8.48
C GLN A 92 4.13 -3.83 -9.36
N PRO A 93 3.58 -2.64 -9.06
CA PRO A 93 2.66 -1.95 -9.97
C PRO A 93 3.34 -1.39 -11.22
N SER A 94 4.66 -1.16 -11.17
CA SER A 94 5.44 -0.50 -12.23
C SER A 94 6.87 -1.04 -12.26
N GLY A 95 7.48 -1.05 -13.46
CA GLY A 95 8.92 -1.30 -13.62
C GLY A 95 9.79 -0.11 -13.24
N ASP A 96 9.23 1.11 -13.30
CA ASP A 96 9.86 2.32 -12.77
C ASP A 96 9.46 2.51 -11.29
N PRO A 97 10.41 2.45 -10.34
CA PRO A 97 10.13 2.56 -8.92
C PRO A 97 9.70 3.95 -8.47
N LEU A 98 9.92 5.01 -9.27
CA LEU A 98 9.57 6.39 -8.91
C LEU A 98 8.19 6.80 -9.41
N VAL A 99 7.61 6.06 -10.36
CA VAL A 99 6.23 6.28 -10.81
C VAL A 99 5.28 6.26 -9.61
N SER A 100 4.36 7.21 -9.60
CA SER A 100 3.25 7.27 -8.64
C SER A 100 1.95 7.50 -9.40
N HIS A 101 0.85 6.96 -8.87
CA HIS A 101 -0.49 7.13 -9.45
C HIS A 101 -1.57 7.07 -8.36
N GLY A 102 -2.76 7.60 -8.67
CA GLY A 102 -3.91 7.55 -7.76
C GLY A 102 -3.82 8.50 -6.54
N GLY A 103 -2.83 9.40 -6.53
CA GLY A 103 -2.61 10.40 -5.48
C GLY A 103 -1.64 11.49 -5.94
N ALA A 104 -1.14 12.27 -4.99
CA ALA A 104 -0.20 13.36 -5.22
C ALA A 104 0.98 13.29 -4.25
N ILE A 105 2.17 13.65 -4.73
CA ILE A 105 3.33 13.89 -3.88
C ILE A 105 3.31 15.37 -3.50
N VAL A 106 3.25 15.66 -2.21
CA VAL A 106 3.15 17.03 -1.68
C VAL A 106 4.19 17.26 -0.57
N PRO A 107 4.62 18.51 -0.31
CA PRO A 107 5.48 18.81 0.81
C PRO A 107 4.88 18.31 2.13
N SER A 108 5.70 17.70 2.98
CA SER A 108 5.29 17.36 4.34
C SER A 108 4.97 18.65 5.10
N LYS A 109 3.87 18.64 5.87
CA LYS A 109 3.52 19.72 6.79
C LYS A 109 3.77 19.20 8.21
N PRO A 110 4.45 19.96 9.08
CA PRO A 110 4.51 19.61 10.50
C PRO A 110 3.11 19.39 11.05
N LEU A 111 2.92 18.30 11.80
CA LEU A 111 1.70 18.01 12.55
C LEU A 111 1.42 19.07 13.61
#